data_AF-A0AA43Q3T9-F1
#
_entry.id   AF-A0AA43Q3T9-F1
#
_cell.length_a   1.000
_cell.length_b   1.000
_cell.length_c   1.000
_cell.angle_alpha   90.00
_cell.angle_beta   90.00
_cell.angle_gamma   90.00
#
_symmetry.space_group_name_H-M   'P 1'
#
loop_
_entity.id
_entity.type
_entity.pdbx_description
1 polymer ?
#
loop_
_entity_poly.entity_id
_entity_poly.type
_entity_poly.pdbx_seq_one_letter_code
_entity_poly.pdbx_strand_id
1 'polypeptide(L)'
;MTELMTSGIELMFTGMGIVFLFLTMLVGAIVLMSAVVQRYFPEMPVSRAVPGISSDIDKSVVAAITAAVHQYRNDCKDAGGRATQGAVAEKHN
;
A
#
# COMPACT_ATOMS: atom_id res chain seq x y z
N MET A 1 36.82 35.75 -20.45
CA MET A 1 36.77 34.68 -19.42
C MET A 1 35.34 34.24 -19.12
N THR A 2 34.36 35.16 -19.05
CA THR A 2 32.93 34.83 -18.87
C THR A 2 32.34 34.01 -20.03
N GLU A 3 32.74 34.28 -21.27
CA GLU A 3 32.26 33.56 -22.46
C GLU A 3 32.45 32.03 -22.36
N LEU A 4 33.62 31.56 -21.94
CA LEU A 4 33.90 30.12 -21.81
C LEU A 4 33.05 29.46 -20.72
N MET A 5 32.77 30.18 -19.63
CA MET A 5 31.89 29.68 -18.58
C MET A 5 30.43 29.64 -19.06
N THR A 6 29.97 30.67 -19.76
CA THR A 6 28.61 30.71 -20.33
C THR A 6 28.40 29.58 -21.34
N SER A 7 29.33 29.37 -22.27
CA SER A 7 29.25 28.26 -23.23
C SER A 7 29.30 26.88 -22.55
N GLY A 8 30.09 26.74 -21.47
CA GLY A 8 30.11 25.50 -20.68
C GLY A 8 28.79 25.21 -19.97
N ILE A 9 28.13 26.23 -19.43
CA ILE A 9 26.81 26.13 -18.78
C ILE A 9 25.73 25.78 -19.81
N GLU A 10 25.75 26.40 -20.99
CA GLU A 10 24.83 26.08 -22.08
C GLU A 10 24.95 24.63 -22.53
N LEU A 11 26.18 24.11 -22.62
CA LEU A 11 26.43 22.70 -22.97
C LEU A 11 25.93 21.74 -21.89
N MET A 12 26.19 22.03 -20.61
CA MET A 12 25.70 21.24 -19.48
C MET A 12 24.18 21.20 -19.43
N PHE A 13 23.52 22.35 -19.62
CA PHE A 13 22.07 22.45 -19.61
C PHE A 13 21.45 21.71 -20.79
N THR A 14 22.04 21.83 -21.98
CA THR A 14 21.59 21.11 -23.18
C THR A 14 21.74 19.59 -23.01
N GLY A 15 22.89 19.13 -22.49
CA GLY A 15 23.16 17.71 -22.23
C GLY A 15 22.23 17.13 -21.15
N MET A 16 21.99 17.87 -20.08
CA MET A 16 21.07 17.45 -19.03
C MET A 16 19.61 17.44 -19.50
N GLY A 17 19.23 18.41 -20.34
CA GLY A 17 17.89 18.50 -20.92
C GLY A 17 17.57 17.39 -21.91
N ILE A 18 18.49 17.07 -22.83
CA ILE A 18 18.26 15.99 -23.81
C ILE A 18 18.18 14.62 -23.15
N VAL A 19 19.01 14.38 -22.14
CA VAL A 19 18.96 13.14 -21.35
C VAL A 19 17.64 13.07 -20.58
N PHE A 20 17.20 14.17 -19.96
CA PHE A 20 15.91 14.22 -19.27
C PHE A 20 14.74 13.91 -20.22
N LEU A 21 14.69 14.58 -21.38
CA LEU A 21 13.70 14.31 -22.43
C LEU A 21 13.71 12.85 -22.86
N PHE A 22 14.89 12.27 -23.08
CA PHE A 22 15.05 10.88 -23.47
C PHE A 22 14.54 9.92 -22.39
N LEU A 23 14.92 10.14 -21.13
CA LEU A 23 14.45 9.33 -20.01
C LEU A 23 12.94 9.45 -19.82
N THR A 24 12.36 10.65 -19.87
CA THR A 24 10.90 10.83 -19.77
C THR A 24 10.17 10.12 -20.89
N MET A 25 10.66 10.21 -22.13
CA MET A 25 10.08 9.52 -23.28
C MET A 25 10.19 7.99 -23.15
N LEU A 26 11.35 7.48 -22.72
CA LEU A 26 11.59 6.06 -22.49
C LEU A 26 10.74 5.50 -21.35
N VAL A 27 10.66 6.23 -20.22
CA VAL A 27 9.80 5.88 -19.09
C VAL A 27 8.33 5.91 -19.52
N GLY A 28 7.92 6.90 -20.32
CA GLY A 28 6.57 6.95 -20.89
C GLY A 28 6.24 5.70 -21.72
N ALA A 29 7.17 5.23 -22.55
CA ALA A 29 7.01 4.00 -23.31
C ALA A 29 6.91 2.75 -22.40
N ILE A 30 7.74 2.67 -21.35
CA ILE A 30 7.69 1.57 -20.37
C ILE A 30 6.37 1.59 -19.60
N VAL A 31 5.91 2.76 -19.18
CA VAL A 31 4.62 2.94 -18.49
C VAL A 31 3.46 2.60 -19.43
N LEU A 32 3.54 2.98 -20.71
CA LEU A 32 2.54 2.61 -21.71
C LEU A 32 2.49 1.10 -21.90
N MET A 33 3.65 0.43 -21.99
CA MET A 33 3.71 -1.03 -22.01
C MET A 33 3.11 -1.61 -20.72
N SER A 34 3.38 -1.04 -19.55
CA SER A 34 2.80 -1.48 -18.28
C SER A 34 1.27 -1.30 -18.23
N ALA A 35 0.74 -0.18 -18.73
CA ALA A 35 -0.69 0.10 -18.78
C ALA A 35 -1.40 -0.79 -19.80
N VAL A 36 -0.79 -1.02 -20.97
CA VAL A 36 -1.25 -1.96 -21.99
C VAL A 36 -1.29 -3.37 -21.39
N VAL A 37 -0.22 -3.82 -20.74
CA VAL A 37 -0.18 -5.15 -20.10
C VAL A 37 -1.27 -5.29 -19.04
N GLN A 38 -1.45 -4.32 -18.13
CA GLN A 38 -2.54 -4.34 -17.13
C GLN A 38 -3.94 -4.29 -17.75
N ARG A 39 -4.10 -3.63 -18.90
CA ARG A 39 -5.37 -3.48 -19.62
C ARG A 39 -5.75 -4.73 -20.41
N TYR A 40 -4.78 -5.37 -21.07
CA TYR A 40 -5.00 -6.53 -21.95
C TYR A 40 -4.92 -7.87 -21.21
N PHE A 41 -4.09 -7.96 -20.17
CA PHE A 41 -4.13 -9.02 -19.18
C PHE A 41 -4.49 -8.38 -17.84
N PRO A 42 -5.80 -8.16 -17.56
CA PRO A 42 -6.22 -7.98 -16.19
C PRO A 42 -5.86 -9.28 -15.47
N GLU A 43 -4.67 -9.32 -14.86
CA GLU A 43 -4.42 -10.31 -13.83
C GLU A 43 -5.58 -10.15 -12.86
N MET A 44 -6.39 -11.21 -12.72
CA MET A 44 -7.33 -11.33 -11.61
C MET A 44 -6.59 -10.81 -10.38
N PRO A 45 -7.19 -9.87 -9.62
CA PRO A 45 -6.46 -9.09 -8.64
C PRO A 45 -5.74 -10.02 -7.68
N VAL A 46 -4.47 -10.30 -7.95
CA VAL A 46 -3.55 -10.65 -6.89
C VAL A 46 -3.44 -9.35 -6.15
N SER A 47 -4.20 -9.28 -5.08
CA SER A 47 -4.19 -8.25 -4.05
C SER A 47 -2.73 -7.98 -3.67
N ARG A 48 -2.04 -7.16 -4.45
CA ARG A 48 -0.86 -6.45 -4.01
C ARG A 48 -1.43 -5.23 -3.33
N ALA A 49 -1.84 -5.45 -2.08
CA ALA A 49 -2.04 -4.41 -1.11
C ALA A 49 -0.74 -3.59 -1.04
N VAL A 50 -0.63 -2.58 -1.89
CA VAL A 50 0.09 -1.36 -1.53
C VAL A 50 -0.95 -0.57 -0.76
N PRO A 51 -0.80 -0.39 0.56
CA PRO A 51 -1.71 0.46 1.33
C PRO A 51 -1.43 1.92 0.95
N GLY A 52 -1.90 2.32 -0.24
CA GLY A 52 -2.12 3.70 -0.57
C GLY A 52 -3.35 4.13 0.21
N ILE A 53 -3.17 5.09 1.09
CA ILE A 53 -4.22 5.73 1.89
C ILE A 53 -5.14 6.48 0.93
N SER A 54 -6.08 5.76 0.31
CA SER A 54 -7.11 6.33 -0.53
C SER A 54 -8.43 6.31 0.22
N SER A 55 -8.64 7.38 0.99
CA SER A 55 -9.90 8.15 1.11
C SER A 55 -11.22 7.46 1.51
N ASP A 56 -11.23 6.15 1.72
CA ASP A 56 -12.27 5.41 2.40
C ASP A 56 -11.48 4.44 3.27
N ILE A 57 -11.16 4.84 4.52
CA ILE A 57 -10.90 3.81 5.54
C ILE A 57 -12.23 3.08 5.60
N ASP A 58 -12.24 1.99 4.85
CA ASP A 58 -13.37 1.17 4.53
C ASP A 58 -14.25 1.09 5.77
N LYS A 59 -15.48 1.59 5.67
CA LYS A 59 -16.44 1.54 6.79
C LYS A 59 -16.54 0.11 7.36
N SER A 60 -16.25 -0.88 6.53
CA SER A 60 -16.06 -2.29 6.88
C SER A 60 -14.88 -2.54 7.83
N VAL A 61 -13.71 -1.94 7.62
CA VAL A 61 -12.53 -2.03 8.50
C VAL A 61 -12.81 -1.35 9.85
N VAL A 62 -13.43 -0.16 9.85
CA VAL A 62 -13.80 0.53 11.11
C VAL A 62 -14.86 -0.27 11.88
N ALA A 63 -15.85 -0.85 11.19
CA ALA A 63 -16.85 -1.71 11.80
C ALA A 63 -16.23 -3.00 12.38
N ALA A 64 -15.29 -3.62 11.66
CA ALA A 64 -14.59 -4.82 12.12
C ALA A 64 -13.74 -4.54 13.37
N ILE A 65 -13.00 -3.42 13.40
CA ILE A 65 -12.22 -3.01 14.58
C ILE A 65 -13.15 -2.69 15.75
N THR A 66 -14.27 -1.99 15.50
CA THR A 66 -15.25 -1.65 16.53
C THR A 66 -15.91 -2.90 17.11
N ALA A 67 -16.27 -3.87 16.27
CA ALA A 67 -16.81 -5.16 16.69
C ALA A 67 -15.79 -5.94 17.54
N ALA A 68 -14.52 -5.98 17.12
CA ALA A 68 -13.46 -6.66 17.87
C ALA A 68 -13.22 -6.02 19.25
N VAL A 69 -13.22 -4.69 19.34
CA VAL A 69 -13.06 -3.97 20.62
C VAL A 69 -14.28 -4.18 21.53
N HIS A 70 -15.50 -4.17 20.97
CA HIS A 70 -16.71 -4.43 21.73
C HIS A 70 -16.76 -5.88 22.23
N GLN A 71 -16.39 -6.83 21.37
CA GLN A 71 -16.24 -8.25 21.73
C GLN A 71 -15.21 -8.42 22.85
N TYR A 72 -14.05 -7.77 22.78
CA TYR A 72 -13.03 -7.85 23.83
C TYR A 72 -13.50 -7.31 25.20
N ARG A 73 -14.29 -6.22 25.20
CA ARG A 73 -14.86 -5.65 26.42
C ARG A 73 -15.93 -6.54 27.04
N ASN A 74 -16.71 -7.23 26.20
CA ASN A 74 -17.77 -8.13 26.63
C ASN A 74 -17.20 -9.50 27.03
N ASP A 75 -16.21 -10.00 26.31
CA ASP A 75 -15.46 -11.19 26.66
C ASP A 75 -14.70 -11.00 27.97
N CYS A 76 -14.21 -9.79 28.31
CA CYS A 76 -13.68 -9.54 29.66
C CYS A 76 -14.75 -9.58 30.76
N LYS A 77 -16.03 -9.35 30.42
CA LYS A 77 -17.17 -9.51 31.35
C LYS A 77 -17.58 -10.98 31.51
N ASP A 78 -17.44 -11.80 30.48
CA ASP A 78 -17.94 -13.19 30.44
C ASP A 78 -16.85 -14.29 30.49
N ALA A 79 -15.57 -13.95 30.25
CA ALA A 79 -14.44 -14.89 30.35
C ALA A 79 -14.06 -15.21 31.81
N GLY A 80 -14.47 -14.38 32.77
CA GLY A 80 -14.37 -14.69 34.19
C GLY A 80 -15.25 -15.89 34.62
N GLY A 81 -16.31 -16.22 33.86
CA GLY A 81 -17.21 -17.32 34.16
C GLY A 81 -16.96 -18.62 33.38
N ARG A 82 -16.31 -18.55 32.22
CA ARG A 82 -16.12 -19.75 31.35
C ARG A 82 -14.83 -20.53 31.67
N ALA A 83 -13.83 -19.89 32.29
CA ALA A 83 -12.61 -20.57 32.75
C ALA A 83 -12.81 -21.44 34.00
N THR A 84 -13.87 -21.19 34.80
CA THR A 84 -14.18 -22.01 35.98
C THR A 84 -15.09 -23.20 35.67
N GLN A 85 -15.89 -23.15 34.59
CA GLN A 85 -16.79 -24.26 34.23
C GLN A 85 -16.07 -25.43 33.52
N GLY A 86 -14.89 -25.19 32.91
CA GLY A 86 -14.09 -26.25 32.29
C GLY A 86 -13.33 -27.15 33.28
N ALA A 87 -13.09 -26.69 34.51
CA ALA A 87 -12.29 -27.44 35.49
C ALA A 87 -13.12 -28.35 36.43
N VAL A 88 -14.46 -28.25 36.40
CA VAL A 88 -15.34 -29.08 37.26
C VAL A 88 -15.71 -30.41 36.59
N ALA A 89 -15.50 -30.55 35.27
CA ALA A 89 -15.83 -31.77 34.54
C ALA A 89 -14.78 -32.90 34.62
N GLU A 90 -13.63 -32.69 35.28
CA GLU A 90 -12.55 -33.70 35.36
C GLU A 90 -12.44 -34.38 36.75
N LYS A 91 -13.29 -34.05 37.73
CA LYS A 91 -13.20 -34.60 39.11
C LYS A 91 -14.31 -35.61 39.47
N HIS A 92 -14.93 -36.23 38.46
CA HIS A 92 -15.88 -37.34 38.66
C HIS A 92 -15.76 -38.40 37.56
N ASN A 93 -14.56 -38.97 37.43
CA ASN A 93 -14.35 -40.32 36.93
C ASN A 93 -13.16 -40.93 37.70
#